data_AF-A0A2P5A3Q9-F1
#
_entry.id   AF-A0A2P5A3Q9-F1
#
_cell.length_a   1.000
_cell.length_b   1.000
_cell.length_c   1.000
_cell.angle_alpha   90.00
_cell.angle_beta   90.00
_cell.angle_gamma   90.00
#
_symmetry.space_group_name_H-M   'P 1'
#
loop_
_entity.id
_entity.type
_entity.pdbx_description
1 polymer ?
#
loop_
_entity_poly.entity_id
_entity_poly.type
_entity_poly.pdbx_seq_one_letter_code
_entity_poly.pdbx_strand_id
1 'polypeptide(L)'
;MLKRVAPVLPIVLLSLGYKAILCPPPPKICGSQGGPPITAPRIKLRDGRHLAYKEYGVPREEAKYKIVFLHGFSSSRHGAAVLSTDLSRP
;
A
#
# COMPACT_ATOMS: atom_id res chain seq x y z
N MET A 1 -4.52 40.33 -26.35
CA MET A 1 -3.86 39.12 -25.80
C MET A 1 -4.13 38.92 -24.30
N LEU A 2 -4.03 39.96 -23.46
CA LEU A 2 -4.22 39.87 -21.99
C LEU A 2 -5.55 39.22 -21.53
N LYS A 3 -6.68 39.52 -22.19
CA LYS A 3 -8.00 38.94 -21.87
C LYS A 3 -8.07 37.41 -22.05
N ARG A 4 -7.20 36.81 -22.88
CA ARG A 4 -7.15 35.35 -23.08
C ARG A 4 -6.25 34.64 -22.06
N VAL A 5 -5.27 35.34 -21.48
CA VAL A 5 -4.30 34.77 -20.53
C VAL A 5 -4.75 34.97 -19.08
N ALA A 6 -5.54 36.01 -18.80
CA ALA A 6 -6.12 36.30 -17.49
C ALA A 6 -6.85 35.10 -16.83
N PRO A 7 -7.68 34.29 -17.51
CA PRO A 7 -8.33 33.13 -16.87
C PRO A 7 -7.38 31.93 -16.67
N VAL A 8 -6.22 31.88 -17.33
CA VAL A 8 -5.27 30.77 -17.18
C VAL A 8 -4.57 30.85 -15.82
N LEU A 9 -4.24 32.05 -15.36
CA LEU A 9 -3.56 32.28 -14.09
C LEU A 9 -4.30 31.70 -12.87
N PRO A 10 -5.61 31.98 -12.64
CA PRO A 10 -6.33 31.40 -11.51
C PRO A 10 -6.45 29.87 -11.62
N ILE A 11 -6.59 29.30 -12.82
CA ILE A 11 -6.65 27.84 -13.00
C ILE A 11 -5.32 27.19 -12.59
N VAL A 12 -4.18 27.78 -12.97
CA VAL A 12 -2.86 27.29 -12.58
C VAL A 12 -2.65 27.40 -11.07
N LEU A 13 -3.02 28.54 -10.47
CA LEU A 13 -2.93 28.74 -9.02
C LEU A 13 -3.82 27.76 -8.25
N LEU A 14 -5.06 27.54 -8.69
CA LEU A 14 -5.97 26.55 -8.11
C LEU A 14 -5.40 25.13 -8.24
N SER A 15 -4.81 24.79 -9.38
CA SER A 15 -4.20 23.47 -9.62
C SER A 15 -2.99 23.23 -8.70
N LEU A 16 -2.13 24.24 -8.55
CA LEU A 16 -0.98 24.18 -7.63
C LEU A 16 -1.44 24.09 -6.17
N GLY A 17 -2.44 24.89 -5.77
CA GLY A 17 -3.03 24.83 -4.44
C GLY A 17 -3.67 23.48 -4.13
N TYR A 18 -4.45 22.92 -5.07
CA TYR A 18 -5.02 21.58 -4.96
C TYR A 18 -3.93 20.53 -4.74
N LYS A 19 -2.86 20.54 -5.54
CA LYS A 19 -1.74 19.60 -5.40
C LYS A 19 -0.99 19.78 -4.09
N ALA A 20 -0.78 21.00 -3.63
CA ALA A 20 -0.03 21.26 -2.40
C ALA A 20 -0.81 20.92 -1.12
N ILE A 21 -2.14 21.14 -1.14
CA ILE A 21 -2.98 21.02 0.06
C ILE A 21 -3.65 19.64 0.14
N LEU A 22 -4.16 19.12 -0.98
CA LEU A 22 -5.02 17.93 -0.99
C LEU A 22 -4.28 16.66 -1.42
N CYS A 23 -3.13 16.77 -2.11
CA CYS A 23 -2.32 15.59 -2.41
C CYS A 23 -1.22 15.46 -1.35
N PRO A 24 -1.24 14.40 -0.51
CA PRO A 24 -0.17 14.17 0.44
C PRO A 24 1.16 13.93 -0.30
N PRO A 25 2.31 14.23 0.34
CA PRO A 25 3.61 13.88 -0.22
C PRO A 25 3.70 12.36 -0.44
N PRO A 26 4.53 11.90 -1.39
CA PRO A 26 4.75 10.47 -1.59
C PRO A 26 5.10 9.78 -0.26
N PRO A 27 4.48 8.64 0.07
CA PRO A 27 4.75 7.96 1.32
C PRO A 27 6.20 7.50 1.38
N LYS A 28 6.83 7.63 2.55
CA LYS A 28 8.19 7.15 2.77
C LYS A 28 8.23 5.63 2.74
N ILE A 29 9.26 5.08 2.11
CA ILE A 29 9.44 3.63 1.99
C ILE A 29 9.79 3.04 3.35
N CYS A 30 9.12 1.96 3.76
CA CYS A 30 9.44 1.27 5.01
C CYS A 30 10.87 0.71 4.99
N GLY A 31 11.66 1.05 6.00
CA GLY A 31 13.07 0.70 6.14
C GLY A 31 14.05 1.68 5.48
N SER A 32 13.56 2.77 4.87
CA SER A 32 14.42 3.87 4.40
C SER A 32 14.78 4.83 5.54
N GLN A 33 15.83 5.64 5.36
CA GLN A 33 16.24 6.65 6.35
C GLN A 33 15.09 7.62 6.63
N GLY A 34 14.67 7.70 7.89
CA GLY A 34 13.54 8.54 8.33
C GLY A 34 12.15 8.07 7.86
N GLY A 35 12.05 6.87 7.28
CA GLY A 35 10.81 6.18 6.95
C GLY A 35 10.34 5.26 8.08
N PRO A 36 9.10 4.71 7.98
CA PRO A 36 8.60 3.75 8.96
C PRO A 36 9.46 2.48 9.03
N PRO A 37 9.49 1.75 10.16
CA PRO A 37 10.20 0.48 10.24
C PRO A 37 9.52 -0.61 9.41
N ILE A 38 10.28 -1.64 9.06
CA ILE A 38 9.73 -2.86 8.46
C ILE A 38 9.20 -3.73 9.60
N THR A 39 7.88 -3.83 9.71
CA THR A 39 7.23 -4.56 10.80
C THR A 39 6.88 -6.00 10.42
N ALA A 40 7.34 -6.48 9.26
CA ALA A 40 6.91 -7.78 8.78
C ALA A 40 7.62 -8.42 7.58
N PRO A 41 7.36 -9.73 7.32
CA PRO A 41 7.75 -10.41 6.09
C PRO A 41 7.17 -9.73 4.85
N ARG A 42 7.96 -9.75 3.78
CA ARG A 42 7.64 -9.10 2.52
C ARG A 42 8.25 -9.81 1.32
N ILE A 43 7.54 -9.81 0.21
CA ILE A 43 8.02 -10.30 -1.09
C ILE A 43 8.48 -9.10 -1.91
N LYS A 44 9.71 -9.15 -2.44
CA LYS A 44 10.20 -8.14 -3.39
C LYS A 44 9.66 -8.46 -4.79
N LEU A 45 8.97 -7.51 -5.39
CA LEU A 45 8.44 -7.59 -6.75
C LEU A 45 9.53 -7.27 -7.78
N ARG A 46 9.29 -7.63 -9.05
CA ARG A 46 10.26 -7.42 -10.14
C ARG A 46 10.62 -5.95 -10.35
N ASP A 47 9.69 -5.04 -10.08
CA ASP A 47 9.87 -3.59 -10.15
C ASP A 47 10.51 -2.98 -8.89
N GLY A 48 10.93 -3.81 -7.93
CA GLY A 48 11.58 -3.38 -6.69
C GLY A 48 10.63 -3.00 -5.55
N ARG A 49 9.30 -2.96 -5.77
CA ARG A 49 8.33 -2.75 -4.68
C ARG A 49 8.29 -3.95 -3.74
N HIS A 50 7.77 -3.74 -2.53
CA HIS A 50 7.66 -4.79 -1.51
C HIS A 50 6.20 -5.03 -1.13
N LEU A 51 5.75 -6.27 -1.22
CA LEU A 51 4.42 -6.70 -0.79
C LEU A 51 4.50 -7.33 0.60
N ALA A 52 3.96 -6.67 1.61
CA ALA A 52 3.87 -7.21 2.97
C ALA A 52 2.77 -8.26 3.07
N TYR A 53 3.04 -9.39 3.73
CA TYR A 53 2.09 -10.49 3.86
C TYR A 53 2.09 -11.04 5.29
N LYS A 54 1.05 -11.81 5.64
CA LYS A 54 0.95 -12.54 6.90
C LYS A 54 0.64 -14.00 6.57
N GLU A 55 1.43 -14.91 7.12
CA GLU A 55 1.22 -16.34 7.02
C GLU A 55 0.53 -16.87 8.28
N TYR A 56 -0.29 -17.90 8.09
CA TYR A 56 -1.03 -18.64 9.11
C TYR A 56 -0.92 -20.13 8.80
N GLY A 57 -0.97 -20.98 9.82
CA GLY A 57 -0.85 -22.43 9.68
C GLY A 57 0.58 -22.92 9.48
N VAL A 58 0.73 -24.01 8.74
CA VAL A 58 2.03 -24.65 8.44
C VAL A 58 2.90 -23.71 7.58
N PRO A 59 4.23 -23.61 7.83
CA PRO A 59 5.14 -22.83 7.01
C PRO A 59 4.96 -23.11 5.51
N ARG A 60 5.04 -22.07 4.69
CA ARG A 60 4.76 -22.17 3.24
C ARG A 60 5.68 -23.18 2.54
N GLU A 61 6.90 -23.37 3.02
CA GLU A 61 7.89 -24.28 2.48
C GLU A 61 7.49 -25.75 2.69
N GLU A 62 6.67 -26.02 3.70
CA GLU A 62 6.22 -27.37 4.10
C GLU A 62 4.74 -27.64 3.73
N ALA A 63 3.95 -26.59 3.48
CA ALA A 63 2.52 -26.70 3.23
C ALA A 63 2.19 -27.44 1.91
N LYS A 64 1.38 -28.51 2.01
CA LYS A 64 0.85 -29.26 0.86
C LYS A 64 -0.14 -28.44 0.02
N TYR A 65 -0.99 -27.66 0.68
CA TYR A 65 -1.97 -26.77 0.04
C TYR A 65 -1.72 -25.33 0.48
N LYS A 66 -1.78 -24.39 -0.47
CA LYS A 66 -1.46 -22.97 -0.23
C LYS A 66 -2.60 -22.10 -0.74
N ILE A 67 -3.17 -21.30 0.15
CA ILE A 67 -4.26 -20.37 -0.15
C ILE A 67 -3.73 -18.95 -0.03
N VAL A 68 -4.00 -18.12 -1.03
CA VAL A 68 -3.65 -16.69 -1.01
C VAL A 68 -4.93 -15.88 -0.80
N PHE A 69 -5.00 -15.18 0.32
CA PHE A 69 -6.11 -14.27 0.62
C PHE A 69 -5.74 -12.83 0.24
N LEU A 70 -6.58 -12.22 -0.60
CA LEU A 70 -6.47 -10.79 -0.95
C LEU A 70 -7.48 -10.00 -0.13
N HIS A 71 -7.02 -8.95 0.55
CA HIS A 71 -7.91 -8.11 1.34
C HIS A 71 -8.65 -7.09 0.46
N GLY A 72 -9.83 -6.68 0.90
CA GLY A 72 -10.62 -5.64 0.24
C GLY A 72 -10.01 -4.23 0.38
N PHE A 73 -10.65 -3.27 -0.29
CA PHE A 73 -10.32 -1.85 -0.16
C PHE A 73 -10.38 -1.39 1.30
N SER A 74 -9.47 -0.50 1.70
CA SER A 74 -9.34 0.00 3.08
C SER A 74 -9.04 -1.06 4.17
N SER A 75 -8.61 -2.27 3.78
CA SER A 75 -8.17 -3.33 4.70
C SER A 75 -6.66 -3.55 4.62
N SER A 76 -6.15 -4.58 5.29
CA SER A 76 -4.74 -4.97 5.27
C SER A 76 -4.60 -6.49 5.24
N ARG A 77 -3.35 -6.96 5.13
CA ARG A 77 -2.96 -8.38 5.26
C ARG A 77 -3.51 -9.10 6.51
N HIS A 78 -3.95 -8.37 7.53
CA HIS A 78 -4.53 -8.94 8.76
C HIS A 78 -6.01 -9.31 8.60
N GLY A 79 -6.65 -9.00 7.46
CA GLY A 79 -8.06 -9.30 7.21
C GLY A 79 -8.40 -10.79 7.22
N ALA A 80 -7.42 -11.66 6.95
CA ALA A 80 -7.60 -13.11 6.99
C ALA A 80 -7.61 -13.70 8.42
N ALA A 81 -7.33 -12.90 9.47
CA ALA A 81 -7.18 -13.42 10.83
C ALA A 81 -8.43 -14.20 11.29
N VAL A 82 -9.63 -13.76 10.92
CA VAL A 82 -10.89 -14.41 11.27
C VAL A 82 -11.07 -15.76 10.56
N LEU A 83 -10.57 -15.90 9.33
CA LEU A 83 -10.63 -17.16 8.58
C LEU A 83 -9.53 -18.14 9.00
N SER A 84 -8.44 -17.61 9.55
CA SER A 84 -7.27 -18.42 9.88
C SER A 84 -7.53 -19.47 10.95
N THR A 85 -8.43 -19.20 11.90
CA THR A 85 -8.72 -20.10 13.03
C THR A 85 -9.31 -21.44 12.59
N ASP A 86 -10.10 -21.46 11.52
CA ASP A 86 -10.71 -22.70 11.00
C ASP A 86 -9.78 -23.45 10.05
N LEU A 87 -8.97 -22.73 9.28
CA LEU A 87 -7.98 -23.32 8.35
C LEU A 87 -6.75 -23.90 9.05
N SER A 88 -6.48 -23.48 10.29
CA SER A 88 -5.37 -23.99 11.09
C SER A 88 -5.73 -25.19 11.97
N ARG A 89 -6.97 -25.70 11.91
CA ARG A 89 -7.31 -26.94 12.60
C ARG A 89 -6.75 -28.14 11.82
N PRO A 90 -6.08 -29.10 12.51
CA PRO A 90 -5.52 -30.29 11.89
C PRO A 90 -6.59 -31.21 11.31
#